data_AF-A0A3D5HLJ3-F1
#
_entry.id   AF-A0A3D5HLJ3-F1
#
_cell.length_a   1.000
_cell.length_b   1.000
_cell.length_c   1.000
_cell.angle_alpha   90.00
_cell.angle_beta   90.00
_cell.angle_gamma   90.00
#
_symmetry.space_group_name_H-M   'P 1'
#
loop_
_entity.id
_entity.type
_entity.pdbx_description
1 polymer ?
#
loop_
_entity_poly.entity_id
_entity_poly.type
_entity_poly.pdbx_seq_one_letter_code
_entity_poly.pdbx_strand_id
1 'polypeptide(L)' 'MALPDYNMRQLLEAGVHFGHQTHRWNP' A
#
# COMPACT_ATOMS: atom_id res chain seq x y z
N MET A 1 4.62 18.81 -12.05
CA MET A 1 4.75 17.34 -12.14
C MET A 1 3.34 16.77 -12.29
N ALA A 2 3.11 15.87 -13.24
CA ALA A 2 1.86 15.11 -13.31
C ALA A 2 1.84 14.06 -12.19
N LEU A 3 0.70 13.87 -11.53
CA LEU A 3 0.51 12.76 -10.60
C LEU A 3 0.36 11.47 -11.42
N PRO A 4 0.91 10.33 -10.95
CA PRO A 4 0.71 9.06 -11.61
C PRO A 4 -0.75 8.61 -11.46
N ASP A 5 -1.30 8.04 -12.54
CA ASP A 5 -2.61 7.39 -12.56
C ASP A 5 -2.43 5.90 -12.24
N TYR A 6 -3.06 5.45 -11.15
CA TYR A 6 -3.09 4.04 -10.75
C TYR A 6 -4.51 3.60 -10.47
N ASN A 7 -4.83 2.37 -10.86
CA ASN A 7 -6.07 1.73 -10.43
C ASN A 7 -5.84 0.83 -9.18
N MET A 8 -6.93 0.49 -8.49
CA MET A 8 -6.87 -0.34 -7.27
C MET A 8 -6.22 -1.70 -7.51
N ARG A 9 -6.41 -2.31 -8.69
CA ARG A 9 -5.82 -3.61 -9.01
C ARG A 9 -4.29 -3.53 -9.09
N GLN A 10 -3.73 -2.49 -9.70
CA GLN A 10 -2.27 -2.29 -9.76
C GLN A 10 -1.66 -2.12 -8.37
N LEU A 11 -2.33 -1.41 -7.46
CA LEU A 11 -1.85 -1.23 -6.08
C LEU A 11 -1.88 -2.54 -5.29
N LEU A 12 -2.93 -3.36 -5.49
CA LEU A 12 -3.03 -4.67 -4.88
C LEU A 12 -1.95 -5.63 -5.40
N GLU A 13 -1.71 -5.68 -6.71
CA GLU A 13 -0.66 -6.49 -7.32
C GLU A 13 0.75 -6.05 -6.88
N ALA A 14 0.95 -4.77 -6.58
CA ALA A 14 2.19 -4.23 -6.02
C ALA A 14 2.37 -4.52 -4.50
N GLY A 15 1.35 -5.09 -3.82
CA GLY A 15 1.46 -5.49 -2.41
C GLY A 15 1.39 -4.35 -1.39
N VAL A 16 0.88 -3.17 -1.76
CA VAL A 16 0.86 -2.00 -0.84
C VAL A 16 -0.06 -2.17 0.37
N HIS A 17 -0.88 -3.22 0.38
CA HIS A 17 -1.83 -3.54 1.44
C HIS A 17 -1.22 -4.43 2.54
N PHE A 18 0.04 -4.85 2.41
CA PHE A 18 0.71 -5.61 3.47
C PHE A 18 1.16 -4.70 4.61
N GLY A 19 0.66 -4.99 5.81
CA GLY A 19 1.04 -4.30 7.04
C GLY A 19 2.12 -5.02 7.84
N HIS A 20 2.47 -4.47 8.99
CA HIS A 20 3.32 -5.15 9.98
C HIS A 20 2.48 -6.00 10.94
N GLN A 21 3.15 -6.93 11.63
CA GLN A 21 2.54 -7.65 12.74
C GLN A 21 2.09 -6.69 13.84
N THR A 22 1.01 -7.05 14.54
CA THR A 22 0.36 -6.19 15.55
C THR A 22 1.31 -5.67 16.62
N HIS A 23 2.31 -6.45 17.05
CA HIS A 23 3.25 -6.01 18.09
C HIS A 23 4.25 -4.92 17.62
N ARG A 24 4.35 -4.67 16.30
CA ARG A 24 5.19 -3.60 15.70
C ARG A 24 4.39 -2.33 15.43
N TRP A 25 3.12 -2.30 15.81
CA TRP A 25 2.29 -1.11 15.64
C TRP A 25 2.79 0.02 16.54
N ASN A 26 2.93 1.22 15.97
CA ASN A 26 3.11 2.45 16.73
C ASN A 26 1.71 3.05 17.01
N PRO A 27 1.26 3.10 18.27
CA PRO A 27 -0.05 3.64 18.62
C PRO A 27 -0.23 5.09 18.18
#